data_AF-A0A558DJM1-F1
#
_entry.id   AF-A0A558DJM1-F1
#
_cell.length_a   1.000
_cell.length_b   1.000
_cell.length_c   1.000
_cell.angle_alpha   90.00
_cell.angle_beta   90.00
_cell.angle_gamma   90.00
#
_symmetry.space_group_name_H-M   'P 1'
#
loop_
_entity.id
_entity.type
_entity.pdbx_description
1 polymer ?
#
loop_
_entity_poly.entity_id
_entity_poly.type
_entity_poly.pdbx_seq_one_letter_code
_entity_poly.pdbx_strand_id
1 'polypeptide(L)'
;MATLSTLRQRRTELELEWSRWLAGRPSGADLRSEVVESWTRSLSTVDPGRDSAPVLDDVRPRWSSSPLRRPVAELSDELRSIADDAGFIAAVTDESGTILWTCGGRVMRRRAERVNFAPGGRWGEEAMGTNALSLALRTGRPASIFSAEHLVEALHGWCCWSAPIRDASGRTLGVLDLSTTWDRAHPLAMSTVRTLVTTIETRLHAITPATEGVSLTCLGRGRATLDGAALRLSPRQLELLALFALEPGGFSLDQLREALYGDSRVSSNTLRAEVSHLRRVLGGALANRRYALTRPISCDAVEVLTALKDGDAATAVERYTGPLLPDSEAPGVTAWREQLEVAVREAALASPDPALALRYGERHPFDLQIHEHAHAALPAGDPRRALAAARLRLALRD
;
A
#
# COMPACT_ATOMS: atom_id res chain seq x y z
N MET A 1 15.74 -18.05 24.95
CA MET A 1 15.67 -16.63 25.37
C MET A 1 17.11 -16.14 25.45
N ALA A 2 17.48 -15.06 24.77
CA ALA A 2 18.85 -14.53 24.86
C ALA A 2 19.12 -14.10 26.30
N THR A 3 20.28 -14.44 26.86
CA THR A 3 20.63 -14.01 28.21
C THR A 3 20.98 -12.53 28.20
N LEU A 4 20.82 -11.84 29.33
CA LEU A 4 21.20 -10.42 29.44
C LEU A 4 22.69 -10.21 29.09
N SER A 5 23.54 -11.20 29.37
CA SER A 5 24.96 -11.19 28.98
C SER A 5 25.16 -11.16 27.46
N THR A 6 24.40 -11.95 26.68
CA THR A 6 24.54 -11.96 25.22
C THR A 6 23.99 -10.69 24.58
N LEU A 7 22.90 -10.13 25.12
CA LEU A 7 22.38 -8.83 24.67
C LEU A 7 23.37 -7.69 24.92
N ARG A 8 24.05 -7.69 26.07
CA ARG A 8 25.12 -6.72 26.38
C ARG A 8 26.27 -6.82 25.41
N GLN A 9 26.76 -8.04 25.17
CA GLN A 9 27.85 -8.28 24.22
C GLN A 9 27.48 -7.78 22.82
N ARG A 10 26.31 -8.19 22.30
CA ARG A 10 25.82 -7.75 20.99
C ARG A 10 25.74 -6.23 20.90
N ARG A 11 25.24 -5.58 21.96
CA ARG A 11 25.18 -4.11 22.01
C ARG A 11 26.58 -3.48 21.90
N THR A 12 27.55 -3.95 22.69
CA THR A 12 28.93 -3.42 22.64
C THR A 12 29.58 -3.63 21.28
N GLU A 13 29.39 -4.80 20.66
CA GLU A 13 29.89 -5.08 19.31
C GLU A 13 29.31 -4.12 18.27
N LEU A 14 28.00 -3.85 18.33
CA LEU A 14 27.34 -2.90 17.44
C LEU A 14 27.78 -1.46 17.68
N GLU A 15 27.96 -1.03 18.93
CA GLU A 15 28.45 0.33 19.26
C GLU A 15 29.88 0.55 18.73
N LEU A 16 30.74 -0.47 18.82
CA LEU A 16 32.08 -0.43 18.24
C LEU A 16 32.03 -0.36 16.71
N GLU A 17 31.18 -1.17 16.07
CA GLU A 17 31.07 -1.16 14.61
C GLU A 17 30.44 0.13 14.08
N TRP A 18 29.42 0.66 14.74
CA TRP A 18 28.85 1.97 14.47
C TRP A 18 29.93 3.07 14.54
N SER A 19 30.75 3.07 15.58
CA SER A 19 31.85 4.05 15.74
C SER A 19 32.87 3.96 14.60
N ARG A 20 33.18 2.74 14.15
CA ARG A 20 34.07 2.50 13.01
C ARG A 20 33.49 2.99 11.70
N TRP A 21 32.19 2.80 11.50
CA TRP A 21 31.45 3.33 10.35
C TRP A 21 31.51 4.86 10.30
N LEU A 22 31.28 5.53 11.44
CA LEU A 22 31.40 6.99 11.51
C LEU A 22 32.83 7.49 11.24
N ALA A 23 33.84 6.71 11.62
CA ALA A 23 35.24 7.00 11.33
C ALA A 23 35.67 6.67 9.88
N GLY A 24 34.75 6.18 9.02
CA GLY A 24 35.04 5.76 7.65
C GLY A 24 35.93 4.50 7.55
N ARG A 25 35.94 3.66 8.61
CA ARG A 25 36.78 2.46 8.72
C ARG A 25 35.96 1.22 9.10
N PRO A 26 34.92 0.85 8.32
CA PRO A 26 34.10 -0.32 8.64
C PRO A 26 34.97 -1.58 8.74
N SER A 27 34.71 -2.44 9.72
CA SER A 27 35.61 -3.59 9.98
C SER A 27 35.35 -4.79 9.08
N GLY A 28 34.30 -4.73 8.25
CA GLY A 28 33.81 -5.89 7.50
C GLY A 28 33.09 -6.92 8.39
N ALA A 29 32.73 -6.55 9.63
CA ALA A 29 31.88 -7.37 10.48
C ALA A 29 30.54 -7.68 9.79
N ASP A 30 29.97 -8.84 10.14
CA ASP A 30 28.72 -9.37 9.58
C ASP A 30 27.50 -8.56 10.10
N LEU A 31 27.41 -7.30 9.67
CA LEU A 31 26.22 -6.48 9.83
C LEU A 31 25.18 -6.89 8.78
N ARG A 32 23.91 -6.84 9.17
CA ARG A 32 22.81 -7.11 8.25
C ARG A 32 22.85 -6.14 7.08
N SER A 33 22.69 -6.66 5.86
CA SER A 33 22.78 -5.87 4.63
C SER A 33 21.81 -4.68 4.62
N GLU A 34 20.58 -4.87 5.12
CA GLU A 34 19.58 -3.80 5.21
C GLU A 34 20.03 -2.62 6.11
N VAL A 35 20.79 -2.89 7.17
CA VAL A 35 21.35 -1.87 8.07
C VAL A 35 22.49 -1.14 7.37
N VAL A 36 23.40 -1.89 6.75
CA VAL A 36 24.53 -1.35 5.98
C VAL A 36 24.04 -0.42 4.87
N GLU A 37 23.10 -0.87 4.04
CA GLU A 37 22.52 -0.07 2.97
C GLU A 37 21.84 1.20 3.49
N SER A 38 21.16 1.10 4.63
CA SER A 38 20.47 2.23 5.26
C SER A 38 21.46 3.24 5.85
N TRP A 39 22.55 2.78 6.48
CA TRP A 39 23.64 3.66 6.93
C TRP A 39 24.32 4.35 5.74
N THR A 40 24.66 3.62 4.69
CA THR A 40 25.29 4.20 3.49
C THR A 40 24.46 5.34 2.89
N ARG A 41 23.13 5.19 2.83
CA ARG A 41 22.23 6.27 2.37
C ARG A 41 22.16 7.44 3.36
N SER A 42 21.94 7.12 4.63
CA SER A 42 21.55 8.11 5.65
C SER A 42 22.70 8.91 6.21
N LEU A 43 23.92 8.37 6.26
CA LEU A 43 25.10 9.06 6.82
C LEU A 43 25.44 10.37 6.11
N SER A 44 25.01 10.53 4.87
CA SER A 44 25.22 11.75 4.09
C SER A 44 24.24 12.88 4.43
N THR A 45 23.11 12.57 5.08
CA THR A 45 21.98 13.50 5.27
C THR A 45 21.47 13.59 6.70
N VAL A 46 21.80 12.62 7.56
CA VAL A 46 21.34 12.54 8.95
C VAL A 46 22.54 12.60 9.88
N ASP A 47 22.51 13.54 10.81
CA ASP A 47 23.49 13.64 11.90
C ASP A 47 23.27 12.51 12.93
N PRO A 48 24.23 11.58 13.10
CA PRO A 48 24.14 10.51 14.09
C PRO A 48 24.10 11.01 15.54
N GLY A 49 24.60 12.22 15.82
CA GLY A 49 24.60 12.86 17.13
C GLY A 49 23.28 13.55 17.50
N ARG A 50 22.24 13.45 16.65
CA ARG A 50 20.92 14.04 16.92
C ARG A 50 20.27 13.43 18.17
N ASP A 51 19.59 14.26 18.96
CA ASP A 51 18.94 13.81 20.20
C ASP A 51 17.50 13.32 20.02
N SER A 52 16.77 13.85 19.03
CA SER A 52 15.33 13.57 18.86
C SER A 52 14.83 13.79 17.43
N ALA A 53 13.70 13.17 17.09
CA ALA A 53 13.06 13.35 15.79
C ALA A 53 12.50 14.78 15.61
N PRO A 54 12.59 15.37 14.40
CA PRO A 54 11.85 16.59 14.07
C PRO A 54 10.35 16.37 14.27
N VAL A 55 9.62 17.42 14.67
CA VAL A 55 8.18 17.33 14.95
C VAL A 55 7.41 18.18 13.93
N LEU A 56 6.33 17.61 13.39
CA LEU A 56 5.30 18.36 12.67
C LEU A 56 4.28 18.90 13.66
N ASP A 57 3.87 20.15 13.42
CA ASP A 57 2.78 20.76 14.15
C ASP A 57 1.45 20.04 13.85
N ASP A 58 0.59 20.00 14.87
CA ASP A 58 -0.75 19.42 14.91
C ASP A 58 -1.05 18.29 13.91
N VAL A 59 -0.75 17.05 14.31
CA VAL A 59 -1.13 15.85 13.55
C VAL A 59 -2.57 15.37 13.79
N ARG A 60 -3.38 16.05 14.61
CA ARG A 60 -4.76 15.63 14.91
C ARG A 60 -5.64 15.56 13.65
N PRO A 61 -5.57 16.49 12.68
CA PRO A 61 -6.33 16.38 11.44
C PRO A 61 -5.92 15.14 10.64
N ARG A 62 -4.62 14.88 10.50
CA ARG A 62 -4.08 13.70 9.80
C ARG A 62 -4.54 12.40 10.44
N TRP A 63 -4.51 12.32 11.78
CA TRP A 63 -5.03 11.16 12.49
C TRP A 63 -6.54 11.02 12.33
N SER A 64 -7.28 12.12 12.39
CA SER A 64 -8.75 12.12 12.27
C SER A 64 -9.23 11.61 10.92
N SER A 65 -8.53 11.98 9.84
CA SER A 65 -8.80 11.51 8.47
C SER A 65 -8.15 10.18 8.12
N SER A 66 -7.27 9.64 8.98
CA SER A 66 -6.56 8.40 8.69
C SER A 66 -7.51 7.20 8.67
N PRO A 67 -7.45 6.34 7.63
CA PRO A 67 -8.20 5.10 7.61
C PRO A 67 -7.78 4.13 8.73
N LEU A 68 -6.58 4.32 9.31
CA LEU A 68 -6.08 3.52 10.43
C LEU A 68 -6.70 3.91 11.77
N ARG A 69 -7.35 5.07 11.88
CA ARG A 69 -7.87 5.59 13.16
C ARG A 69 -8.81 4.63 13.86
N ARG A 70 -9.83 4.18 13.12
CA ARG A 70 -10.87 3.30 13.67
C ARG A 70 -10.34 1.90 14.04
N PRO A 71 -9.67 1.15 13.15
CA PRO A 71 -9.21 -0.20 13.50
C PRO A 71 -8.18 -0.20 14.64
N VAL A 72 -7.34 0.84 14.73
CA VAL A 72 -6.40 1.03 15.85
C VAL A 72 -7.13 1.40 17.14
N ALA A 73 -8.14 2.28 17.09
CA ALA A 73 -8.94 2.62 18.26
C ALA A 73 -9.67 1.39 18.83
N GLU A 74 -10.24 0.55 17.96
CA GLU A 74 -10.88 -0.71 18.34
C GLU A 74 -9.88 -1.75 18.90
N LEU A 75 -8.57 -1.61 18.63
CA LEU A 75 -7.51 -2.48 19.18
C LEU A 75 -6.80 -1.85 20.38
N SER A 76 -7.20 -0.65 20.77
CA SER A 76 -6.40 0.17 21.69
C SER A 76 -6.26 -0.43 23.09
N ASP A 77 -7.23 -1.21 23.56
CA ASP A 77 -7.15 -1.89 24.86
C ASP A 77 -6.15 -3.06 24.83
N GLU A 78 -6.12 -3.84 23.75
CA GLU A 78 -5.15 -4.92 23.58
C GLU A 78 -3.72 -4.38 23.43
N LEU A 79 -3.55 -3.35 22.58
CA LEU A 79 -2.27 -2.66 22.42
C LEU A 79 -1.79 -2.07 23.76
N ARG A 80 -2.70 -1.54 24.57
CA ARG A 80 -2.38 -0.99 25.89
C ARG A 80 -2.00 -2.07 26.88
N SER A 81 -2.70 -3.19 26.95
CA SER A 81 -2.33 -4.32 27.82
C SER A 81 -0.93 -4.83 27.47
N ILE A 82 -0.65 -5.09 26.19
CA ILE A 82 0.69 -5.51 25.74
C ILE A 82 1.76 -4.50 26.15
N ALA A 83 1.48 -3.21 25.96
CA ALA A 83 2.46 -2.16 26.22
C ALA A 83 2.68 -1.89 27.72
N ASP A 84 1.63 -1.96 28.55
CA ASP A 84 1.71 -1.76 29.99
C ASP A 84 2.34 -2.97 30.71
N ASP A 85 1.91 -4.20 30.38
CA ASP A 85 2.33 -5.42 31.07
C ASP A 85 3.76 -5.83 30.71
N ALA A 86 4.17 -5.65 29.46
CA ALA A 86 5.47 -6.07 28.97
C ALA A 86 6.48 -4.92 28.77
N GLY A 87 6.09 -3.69 29.13
CA GLY A 87 6.97 -2.51 29.12
C GLY A 87 7.40 -2.11 27.71
N PHE A 88 6.43 -2.02 26.80
CA PHE A 88 6.62 -1.50 25.45
C PHE A 88 6.03 -0.09 25.28
N ILE A 89 6.39 0.56 24.18
CA ILE A 89 5.62 1.63 23.55
C ILE A 89 5.19 1.13 22.17
N ALA A 90 3.91 1.30 21.85
CA ALA A 90 3.39 1.11 20.50
C ALA A 90 3.27 2.46 19.81
N ALA A 91 3.54 2.48 18.50
CA ALA A 91 3.31 3.64 17.65
C ALA A 91 2.71 3.24 16.31
N VAL A 92 1.90 4.13 15.74
CA VAL A 92 1.39 4.02 14.37
C VAL A 92 1.77 5.28 13.61
N THR A 93 2.33 5.09 12.41
CA THR A 93 2.69 6.20 11.49
C THR A 93 1.71 6.33 10.33
N ASP A 94 1.81 7.44 9.60
CA ASP A 94 1.37 7.53 8.20
C ASP A 94 2.44 6.97 7.23
N GLU A 95 2.17 7.00 5.93
CA GLU A 95 3.05 6.54 4.86
C GLU A 95 4.34 7.39 4.73
N SER A 96 4.36 8.60 5.29
CA SER A 96 5.54 9.48 5.32
C SER A 96 6.47 9.20 6.51
N GLY A 97 6.08 8.28 7.40
CA GLY A 97 6.83 8.00 8.64
C GLY A 97 6.60 9.03 9.73
N THR A 98 5.52 9.81 9.68
CA THR A 98 5.11 10.67 10.79
C THR A 98 4.27 9.86 11.76
N ILE A 99 4.64 9.84 13.05
CA ILE A 99 3.85 9.19 14.09
C ILE A 99 2.52 9.93 14.27
N LEU A 100 1.40 9.22 14.17
CA LEU A 100 0.06 9.76 14.37
C LEU A 100 -0.55 9.35 15.70
N TRP A 101 -0.13 8.20 16.24
CA TRP A 101 -0.70 7.63 17.46
C TRP A 101 0.35 6.85 18.24
N THR A 102 0.30 6.90 19.57
CA THR A 102 1.13 6.08 20.45
C THR A 102 0.36 5.57 21.67
N CYS A 103 0.80 4.42 22.22
CA CYS A 103 0.36 3.96 23.55
C CYS A 103 1.48 3.22 24.29
N GLY A 104 1.52 3.34 25.62
CA GLY A 104 2.35 2.44 26.44
C GLY A 104 2.38 2.79 27.91
N GLY A 105 3.23 2.10 28.68
CA GLY A 105 3.38 2.38 30.10
C GLY A 105 3.98 3.77 30.36
N ARG A 106 3.71 4.36 31.54
CA ARG A 106 4.23 5.69 31.93
C ARG A 106 5.74 5.84 31.73
N VAL A 107 6.50 4.79 32.06
CA VAL A 107 7.97 4.78 31.96
C VAL A 107 8.41 4.86 30.49
N MET A 108 7.84 4.01 29.65
CA MET A 108 8.18 3.98 28.22
C MET A 108 7.70 5.23 27.48
N ARG A 109 6.52 5.77 27.81
CA ARG A 109 6.05 7.06 27.26
C ARG A 109 7.02 8.20 27.54
N ARG A 110 7.45 8.38 28.80
CA ARG A 110 8.44 9.43 29.15
C ARG A 110 9.76 9.25 28.42
N ARG A 111 10.18 8.01 28.18
CA ARG A 111 11.40 7.73 27.41
C ARG A 111 11.19 8.06 25.92
N ALA A 112 10.05 7.71 25.36
CA ALA A 112 9.66 7.94 23.99
C ALA A 112 9.56 9.45 23.69
N GLU A 113 8.95 10.22 24.59
CA GLU A 113 8.82 11.69 24.49
C GLU A 113 10.18 12.40 24.40
N ARG A 114 11.22 11.92 25.09
CA ARG A 114 12.57 12.53 25.03
C ARG A 114 13.21 12.49 23.65
N VAL A 115 12.82 11.53 22.82
CA VAL A 115 13.33 11.37 21.45
C VAL A 115 12.27 11.74 20.40
N ASN A 116 11.15 12.35 20.82
CA ASN A 116 9.98 12.64 19.98
C ASN A 116 9.40 11.39 19.29
N PHE A 117 9.44 10.23 19.96
CA PHE A 117 8.66 9.05 19.57
C PHE A 117 7.22 9.19 20.07
N ALA A 118 6.54 10.22 19.57
CA ALA A 118 5.22 10.67 19.96
C ALA A 118 4.49 11.26 18.73
N PRO A 119 3.16 11.45 18.77
CA PRO A 119 2.43 12.05 17.66
C PRO A 119 3.07 13.37 17.19
N GLY A 120 3.33 13.49 15.89
CA GLY A 120 4.07 14.60 15.28
C GLY A 120 5.53 14.28 14.96
N GLY A 121 6.15 13.33 15.65
CA GLY A 121 7.53 12.93 15.37
C GLY A 121 7.71 12.35 13.97
N ARG A 122 8.70 12.86 13.22
CA ARG A 122 9.07 12.39 11.88
C ARG A 122 10.20 11.36 11.96
N TRP A 123 9.86 10.11 11.69
CA TRP A 123 10.74 8.94 11.82
C TRP A 123 11.12 8.30 10.48
N GLY A 124 10.86 9.01 9.37
CA GLY A 124 11.41 8.67 8.06
C GLY A 124 12.94 8.58 8.06
N GLU A 125 13.50 7.86 7.09
CA GLU A 125 14.96 7.67 7.01
C GLU A 125 15.69 9.00 6.85
N GLU A 126 15.13 9.91 6.06
CA GLU A 126 15.68 11.24 5.84
C GLU A 126 15.72 12.11 7.09
N ALA A 127 14.97 11.76 8.15
CA ALA A 127 14.88 12.52 9.38
C ALA A 127 15.66 11.89 10.54
N MET A 128 15.66 10.56 10.64
CA MET A 128 16.23 9.81 11.78
C MET A 128 17.16 8.67 11.37
N GLY A 129 17.46 8.53 10.07
CA GLY A 129 18.31 7.48 9.54
C GLY A 129 17.73 6.08 9.77
N THR A 130 18.62 5.09 9.87
CA THR A 130 18.23 3.70 10.12
C THR A 130 17.44 3.56 11.40
N ASN A 131 16.19 3.17 11.27
CA ASN A 131 15.30 2.77 12.36
C ASN A 131 14.23 1.78 11.82
N ALA A 132 13.55 1.05 12.71
CA ALA A 132 12.64 -0.01 12.30
C ALA A 132 11.44 0.51 11.47
N LEU A 133 10.88 1.67 11.81
CA LEU A 133 9.79 2.32 11.06
C LEU A 133 10.22 2.61 9.62
N SER A 134 11.37 3.27 9.47
CA SER A 134 11.90 3.69 8.16
C SER A 134 12.23 2.50 7.25
N LEU A 135 12.76 1.41 7.79
CA LEU A 135 13.05 0.20 7.03
C LEU A 135 11.77 -0.51 6.62
N ALA A 136 10.77 -0.58 7.52
CA ALA A 136 9.50 -1.20 7.22
C ALA A 136 8.73 -0.45 6.12
N LEU A 137 8.74 0.89 6.17
CA LEU A 137 8.16 1.74 5.12
C LEU A 137 8.86 1.54 3.78
N ARG A 138 10.20 1.57 3.76
CA ARG A 138 10.97 1.51 2.50
C ARG A 138 10.94 0.15 1.84
N THR A 139 11.11 -0.91 2.62
CA THR A 139 11.16 -2.28 2.09
C THR A 139 9.77 -2.86 1.86
N GLY A 140 8.74 -2.27 2.48
CA GLY A 140 7.41 -2.85 2.53
C GLY A 140 7.40 -4.21 3.21
N ARG A 141 8.34 -4.48 4.14
CA ARG A 141 8.46 -5.76 4.87
C ARG A 141 8.61 -5.50 6.38
N PRO A 142 8.25 -6.45 7.26
CA PRO A 142 8.54 -6.33 8.67
C PRO A 142 10.05 -6.19 8.92
N ALA A 143 10.42 -5.26 9.81
CA ALA A 143 11.81 -4.94 10.11
C ALA A 143 12.02 -4.81 11.62
N SER A 144 13.19 -5.19 12.10
CA SER A 144 13.60 -4.96 13.48
C SER A 144 14.95 -4.29 13.52
N ILE A 145 15.16 -3.43 14.52
CA ILE A 145 16.44 -2.76 14.76
C ILE A 145 16.76 -2.87 16.25
N PHE A 146 17.97 -3.31 16.55
CA PHE A 146 18.48 -3.53 17.89
C PHE A 146 19.62 -2.56 18.17
N SER A 147 19.46 -1.75 19.22
CA SER A 147 20.52 -0.91 19.80
C SER A 147 21.26 -0.09 18.73
N ALA A 148 22.58 -0.17 18.67
CA ALA A 148 23.44 0.58 17.74
C ALA A 148 23.37 0.11 16.27
N GLU A 149 22.35 -0.67 15.89
CA GLU A 149 21.91 -0.72 14.48
C GLU A 149 21.10 0.53 14.09
N HIS A 150 20.52 1.23 15.08
CA HIS A 150 19.98 2.57 14.84
C HIS A 150 21.13 3.49 14.43
N LEU A 151 20.90 4.35 13.44
CA LEU A 151 21.94 5.31 13.04
C LEU A 151 22.17 6.37 14.12
N VAL A 152 21.10 6.86 14.73
CA VAL A 152 21.15 7.96 15.71
C VAL A 152 21.49 7.40 17.10
N GLU A 153 22.52 7.97 17.73
CA GLU A 153 23.09 7.47 18.99
C GLU A 153 22.09 7.48 20.16
N ALA A 154 21.22 8.49 20.21
CA ALA A 154 20.15 8.60 21.20
C ALA A 154 19.21 7.37 21.23
N LEU A 155 19.21 6.57 20.17
CA LEU A 155 18.40 5.36 20.01
C LEU A 155 19.13 4.06 20.38
N HIS A 156 20.42 4.08 20.71
CA HIS A 156 21.18 2.86 21.06
C HIS A 156 20.63 2.15 22.31
N GLY A 157 19.85 2.86 23.13
CA GLY A 157 19.14 2.28 24.27
C GLY A 157 17.87 1.49 23.93
N TRP A 158 17.50 1.35 22.65
CA TRP A 158 16.21 0.82 22.22
C TRP A 158 16.32 -0.47 21.40
N CYS A 159 15.23 -1.23 21.36
CA CYS A 159 15.00 -2.29 20.39
C CYS A 159 13.56 -2.20 19.87
N CYS A 160 13.42 -2.24 18.56
CA CYS A 160 12.20 -1.86 17.84
C CYS A 160 11.82 -2.96 16.84
N TRP A 161 10.52 -3.24 16.72
CA TRP A 161 9.95 -4.16 15.73
C TRP A 161 8.78 -3.47 15.06
N SER A 162 8.86 -3.37 13.73
CA SER A 162 7.92 -2.65 12.90
C SER A 162 7.37 -3.55 11.81
N ALA A 163 6.10 -3.39 11.46
CA ALA A 163 5.53 -4.00 10.25
C ALA A 163 4.56 -3.04 9.54
N PRO A 164 4.59 -3.01 8.20
CA PRO A 164 3.70 -2.15 7.42
C PRO A 164 2.25 -2.64 7.47
N ILE A 165 1.33 -1.70 7.62
CA ILE A 165 -0.12 -1.90 7.56
C ILE A 165 -0.58 -1.54 6.15
N ARG A 166 -1.32 -2.44 5.48
CA ARG A 166 -1.75 -2.28 4.09
C ARG A 166 -3.26 -2.24 3.92
N ASP A 167 -3.70 -1.51 2.90
CA ASP A 167 -5.08 -1.58 2.42
C ASP A 167 -5.33 -2.83 1.56
N ALA A 168 -6.58 -3.01 1.11
CA ALA A 168 -6.99 -4.16 0.29
C ALA A 168 -6.27 -4.23 -1.07
N SER A 169 -5.78 -3.10 -1.57
CA SER A 169 -4.99 -3.04 -2.81
C SER A 169 -3.53 -3.48 -2.60
N GLY A 170 -3.08 -3.53 -1.35
CA GLY A 170 -1.69 -3.85 -0.98
C GLY A 170 -0.82 -2.62 -0.80
N ARG A 171 -1.38 -1.41 -0.87
CA ARG A 171 -0.66 -0.15 -0.60
C ARG A 171 -0.46 0.02 0.91
N THR A 172 0.75 0.38 1.31
CA THR A 172 1.09 0.69 2.71
C THR A 172 0.46 2.01 3.12
N LEU A 173 -0.32 1.99 4.20
CA LEU A 173 -0.96 3.17 4.80
C LEU A 173 -0.16 3.75 5.97
N GLY A 174 0.83 3.00 6.46
CA GLY A 174 1.62 3.32 7.64
C GLY A 174 2.29 2.08 8.22
N VAL A 175 2.91 2.23 9.38
CA VAL A 175 3.58 1.12 10.09
C VAL A 175 3.06 1.04 11.51
N LEU A 176 2.87 -0.17 12.01
CA LEU A 176 2.79 -0.44 13.45
C LEU A 176 4.18 -0.78 13.98
N ASP A 177 4.60 -0.08 15.02
CA ASP A 177 5.83 -0.37 15.75
C ASP A 177 5.52 -0.77 17.19
N LEU A 178 6.29 -1.73 17.71
CA LEU A 178 6.48 -1.97 19.14
C LEU A 178 7.95 -1.76 19.49
N SER A 179 8.22 -0.96 20.52
CA SER A 179 9.56 -0.62 20.96
C SER A 179 9.73 -0.81 22.47
N THR A 180 10.90 -1.25 22.89
CA THR A 180 11.29 -1.36 24.31
C THR A 180 12.78 -1.06 24.49
N THR A 181 13.31 -1.23 25.69
CA THR A 181 14.75 -1.11 25.95
C THR A 181 15.48 -2.36 25.47
N TRP A 182 16.71 -2.22 24.98
CA TRP A 182 17.48 -3.33 24.38
C TRP A 182 17.65 -4.54 25.32
N ASP A 183 17.69 -4.33 26.63
CA ASP A 183 17.81 -5.36 27.68
C ASP A 183 16.52 -6.16 27.89
N ARG A 184 15.42 -5.73 27.28
CA ARG A 184 14.11 -6.40 27.25
C ARG A 184 13.77 -6.97 25.88
N ALA A 185 14.76 -7.12 25.00
CA ALA A 185 14.54 -7.68 23.67
C ALA A 185 13.87 -9.07 23.75
N HIS A 186 12.71 -9.22 23.11
CA HIS A 186 11.88 -10.41 23.25
C HIS A 186 11.72 -11.17 21.91
N PRO A 187 11.96 -12.49 21.84
CA PRO A 187 11.88 -13.25 20.58
C PRO A 187 10.51 -13.22 19.90
N LEU A 188 9.43 -13.12 20.68
CA LEU A 188 8.06 -13.09 20.15
C LEU A 188 7.55 -11.68 19.79
N ALA A 189 8.38 -10.65 19.92
CA ALA A 189 7.94 -9.27 19.65
C ALA A 189 7.53 -9.11 18.17
N MET A 190 8.35 -9.58 17.22
CA MET A 190 8.02 -9.49 15.79
C MET A 190 6.75 -10.30 15.43
N SER A 191 6.56 -11.49 15.99
CA SER A 191 5.33 -12.25 15.75
C SER A 191 4.12 -11.51 16.29
N THR A 192 4.23 -10.86 17.45
CA THR A 192 3.17 -10.05 18.05
C THR A 192 2.81 -8.87 17.14
N VAL A 193 3.81 -8.11 16.66
CA VAL A 193 3.60 -7.00 15.71
C VAL A 193 2.88 -7.47 14.45
N ARG A 194 3.30 -8.60 13.85
CA ARG A 194 2.67 -9.15 12.64
C ARG A 194 1.21 -9.55 12.89
N THR A 195 0.90 -10.15 14.04
CA THR A 195 -0.48 -10.53 14.40
C THR A 195 -1.37 -9.30 14.60
N LEU A 196 -0.85 -8.28 15.30
CA LEU A 196 -1.57 -7.02 15.51
C LEU A 196 -1.83 -6.30 14.18
N VAL A 197 -0.83 -6.23 13.29
CA VAL A 197 -1.01 -5.70 11.93
C VAL A 197 -2.08 -6.47 11.16
N THR A 198 -2.03 -7.81 11.17
CA THR A 198 -3.05 -8.64 10.49
C THR A 198 -4.45 -8.34 11.02
N THR A 199 -4.58 -8.11 12.33
CA THR A 199 -5.86 -7.76 12.97
C THR A 199 -6.33 -6.36 12.56
N ILE A 200 -5.42 -5.37 12.51
CA ILE A 200 -5.71 -4.02 12.01
C ILE A 200 -6.15 -4.07 10.55
N GLU A 201 -5.43 -4.79 9.69
CA GLU A 201 -5.75 -4.94 8.26
C GLU A 201 -7.12 -5.63 8.07
N THR A 202 -7.41 -6.67 8.86
CA THR A 202 -8.72 -7.36 8.81
C THR A 202 -9.86 -6.40 9.15
N ARG A 203 -9.70 -5.57 10.19
CA ARG A 203 -10.71 -4.57 10.57
C ARG A 203 -10.81 -3.45 9.54
N LEU A 204 -9.68 -3.01 8.99
CA LEU A 204 -9.63 -2.03 7.90
C LEU A 204 -10.46 -2.51 6.70
N HIS A 205 -10.36 -3.79 6.33
CA HIS A 205 -11.16 -4.38 5.25
C HIS A 205 -12.63 -4.51 5.63
N ALA A 206 -12.96 -4.77 6.90
CA ALA A 206 -14.35 -4.83 7.40
C ALA A 206 -15.03 -3.44 7.53
N ILE A 207 -14.25 -2.35 7.63
CA ILE A 207 -14.74 -0.97 7.76
C ILE A 207 -15.06 -0.34 6.40
N THR A 208 -14.54 -0.90 5.30
CA THR A 208 -15.14 -0.68 3.99
C THR A 208 -16.53 -1.30 4.08
N PRO A 209 -17.64 -0.56 3.90
CA PRO A 209 -18.97 -1.16 4.03
C PRO A 209 -18.97 -2.43 3.19
N ALA A 210 -19.36 -3.55 3.80
CA ALA A 210 -19.75 -4.71 3.04
C ALA A 210 -20.78 -4.19 2.04
N THR A 211 -20.36 -4.01 0.80
CA THR A 211 -21.30 -3.77 -0.27
C THR A 211 -22.16 -5.03 -0.26
N GLU A 212 -23.39 -4.90 0.24
CA GLU A 212 -24.37 -5.97 0.06
C GLU A 212 -24.38 -6.30 -1.43
N GLY A 213 -24.20 -7.57 -1.75
CA GLY A 213 -24.00 -8.04 -3.12
C GLY A 213 -22.54 -8.24 -3.52
N VAL A 214 -22.31 -8.19 -4.83
CA VAL A 214 -21.03 -8.56 -5.44
C VAL A 214 -20.19 -7.31 -5.60
N SER A 215 -18.92 -7.38 -5.23
CA SER A 215 -17.95 -6.33 -5.54
C SER A 215 -16.74 -6.92 -6.27
N LEU A 216 -16.29 -6.23 -7.31
CA LEU A 216 -15.20 -6.61 -8.21
C LEU A 216 -14.20 -5.46 -8.33
N THR A 217 -12.93 -5.75 -8.07
CA THR A 217 -11.80 -4.90 -8.46
C THR A 217 -11.11 -5.59 -9.63
N CYS A 218 -11.07 -4.95 -10.79
CA CYS A 218 -10.50 -5.52 -12.01
C CYS A 218 -9.57 -4.57 -12.77
N LEU A 219 -9.34 -3.34 -12.32
CA LEU A 219 -8.32 -2.44 -12.85
C LEU A 219 -6.96 -2.71 -12.18
N GLY A 220 -6.16 -3.58 -12.80
CA GLY A 220 -4.99 -4.20 -12.23
C GLY A 220 -5.29 -5.60 -11.69
N ARG A 221 -4.94 -5.89 -10.43
CA ARG A 221 -5.09 -7.24 -9.88
C ARG A 221 -6.56 -7.58 -9.58
N GLY A 222 -7.09 -8.57 -10.31
CA GLY A 222 -8.46 -9.06 -10.14
C GLY A 222 -8.77 -9.62 -8.75
N ARG A 223 -9.82 -9.11 -8.11
CA ARG A 223 -10.36 -9.58 -6.81
C ARG A 223 -11.87 -9.43 -6.77
N ALA A 224 -12.56 -10.37 -6.15
CA ALA A 224 -14.01 -10.29 -5.96
C ALA A 224 -14.41 -10.62 -4.52
N THR A 225 -15.49 -10.00 -4.06
CA THR A 225 -16.14 -10.28 -2.78
C THR A 225 -17.64 -10.45 -2.98
N LEU A 226 -18.28 -11.20 -2.08
CA LEU A 226 -19.73 -11.31 -1.95
C LEU A 226 -20.08 -10.99 -0.50
N ASP A 227 -20.90 -9.96 -0.30
CA ASP A 227 -21.30 -9.49 1.03
C ASP A 227 -20.08 -9.22 1.94
N GLY A 228 -19.01 -8.67 1.34
CA GLY A 228 -17.72 -8.39 2.00
C GLY A 228 -16.79 -9.61 2.17
N ALA A 229 -17.24 -10.84 1.91
CA ALA A 229 -16.41 -12.03 1.99
C ALA A 229 -15.64 -12.29 0.68
N ALA A 230 -14.33 -12.53 0.77
CA ALA A 230 -13.48 -12.79 -0.39
C ALA A 230 -13.87 -14.06 -1.15
N LEU A 231 -14.09 -13.94 -2.46
CA LEU A 231 -14.36 -15.05 -3.36
C LEU A 231 -13.06 -15.62 -3.94
N ARG A 232 -12.90 -16.94 -3.89
CA ARG A 232 -11.83 -17.63 -4.61
C ARG A 232 -12.29 -17.96 -6.02
N LEU A 233 -11.97 -17.08 -6.97
CA LEU A 233 -12.32 -17.22 -8.38
C LEU A 233 -11.08 -17.61 -9.21
N SER A 234 -11.28 -18.44 -10.23
CA SER A 234 -10.26 -18.66 -11.26
C SER A 234 -10.09 -17.42 -12.16
N PRO A 235 -8.98 -17.29 -12.92
CA PRO A 235 -8.83 -16.21 -13.90
C PRO A 235 -10.03 -16.14 -14.86
N ARG A 236 -10.49 -17.29 -15.36
CA ARG A 236 -11.66 -17.37 -16.25
C ARG A 236 -12.96 -16.87 -15.61
N GLN A 237 -13.11 -17.07 -14.31
CA GLN A 237 -14.29 -16.60 -13.55
C GLN A 237 -14.23 -15.10 -13.27
N LEU A 238 -13.04 -14.54 -13.08
CA LEU A 238 -12.84 -13.09 -13.00
C LEU A 238 -13.16 -12.42 -14.34
N GLU A 239 -12.72 -13.00 -15.46
CA GLU A 239 -13.05 -12.52 -16.81
C GLU A 239 -14.56 -12.53 -17.05
N LEU A 240 -15.23 -13.64 -16.75
CA LEU A 240 -16.69 -13.75 -16.82
C LEU A 240 -17.40 -12.67 -16.01
N LEU A 241 -16.97 -12.48 -14.76
CA LEU A 241 -17.58 -11.50 -13.86
C LEU A 241 -17.36 -10.06 -14.34
N ALA A 242 -16.16 -9.75 -14.86
CA ALA A 242 -15.85 -8.44 -15.44
C ALA A 242 -16.70 -8.16 -16.69
N LEU A 243 -16.82 -9.13 -17.60
CA LEU A 243 -17.68 -9.01 -18.78
C LEU A 243 -19.15 -8.78 -18.39
N PHE A 244 -19.67 -9.52 -17.41
CA PHE A 244 -21.06 -9.31 -16.96
C PHE A 244 -21.27 -7.96 -16.25
N ALA A 245 -20.25 -7.41 -15.59
CA ALA A 245 -20.31 -6.09 -14.99
C ALA A 245 -20.34 -4.98 -16.06
N LEU A 246 -19.49 -5.10 -17.07
CA LEU A 246 -19.33 -4.12 -18.15
C LEU A 246 -20.46 -4.18 -19.19
N GLU A 247 -21.15 -5.33 -19.31
CA GLU A 247 -22.30 -5.54 -20.20
C GLU A 247 -23.56 -5.98 -19.41
N PRO A 248 -24.28 -5.05 -18.76
CA PRO A 248 -25.45 -5.37 -17.94
C PRO A 248 -26.60 -6.04 -18.70
N GLY A 249 -26.69 -5.84 -20.02
CA GLY A 249 -27.67 -6.50 -20.90
C GLY A 249 -27.44 -8.01 -21.06
N GLY A 250 -26.27 -8.49 -20.63
CA GLY A 250 -25.85 -9.88 -20.64
C GLY A 250 -25.63 -10.47 -22.03
N PHE A 251 -25.11 -11.69 -22.03
CA PHE A 251 -24.65 -12.37 -23.23
C PHE A 251 -25.55 -13.55 -23.60
N SER A 252 -25.74 -13.78 -24.90
CA SER A 252 -26.10 -15.13 -25.37
C SER A 252 -24.92 -16.09 -25.16
N LEU A 253 -25.17 -17.40 -25.26
CA LEU A 253 -24.10 -18.40 -25.13
C LEU A 253 -22.99 -18.23 -26.18
N ASP A 254 -23.37 -17.92 -27.43
CA ASP A 254 -22.41 -17.74 -28.52
C ASP A 254 -21.62 -16.44 -28.35
N GLN A 255 -22.27 -15.34 -27.95
CA GLN A 255 -21.58 -14.08 -27.66
C GLN A 255 -20.59 -14.23 -26.51
N LEU A 256 -20.97 -14.95 -25.45
CA LEU A 256 -20.09 -15.19 -24.31
C LEU A 256 -18.90 -16.07 -24.68
N ARG A 257 -19.12 -17.08 -25.55
CA ARG A 257 -18.04 -17.92 -26.06
C ARG A 257 -17.06 -17.10 -26.88
N GLU A 258 -17.57 -16.28 -27.79
CA GLU A 258 -16.76 -15.37 -28.61
C GLU A 258 -15.92 -14.44 -27.74
N ALA A 259 -16.54 -13.78 -26.77
CA ALA A 259 -15.87 -12.85 -25.87
C ALA A 259 -14.78 -13.49 -25.00
N LEU A 260 -14.86 -14.78 -24.69
CA LEU A 260 -13.89 -15.47 -23.83
C LEU A 260 -12.80 -16.22 -24.59
N TYR A 261 -13.12 -16.75 -25.76
CA TYR A 261 -12.31 -17.74 -26.46
C TYR A 261 -11.98 -17.35 -27.91
N GLY A 262 -12.72 -16.41 -28.51
CA GLY A 262 -12.62 -16.08 -29.94
C GLY A 262 -12.71 -17.35 -30.80
N ASP A 263 -11.76 -17.49 -31.72
CA ASP A 263 -11.65 -18.65 -32.63
C ASP A 263 -11.24 -19.97 -31.96
N SER A 264 -10.94 -19.96 -30.64
CA SER A 264 -10.51 -21.17 -29.94
C SER A 264 -11.65 -22.19 -29.85
N ARG A 265 -11.35 -23.45 -30.17
CA ARG A 265 -12.32 -24.56 -30.16
C ARG A 265 -12.61 -25.05 -28.73
N VAL A 266 -13.32 -24.25 -27.95
CA VAL A 266 -13.81 -24.64 -26.62
C VAL A 266 -15.26 -25.11 -26.71
N SER A 267 -15.56 -26.24 -26.09
CA SER A 267 -16.92 -26.79 -26.10
C SER A 267 -17.89 -25.89 -25.33
N SER A 268 -19.13 -25.76 -25.84
CA SER A 268 -20.20 -25.05 -25.14
C SER A 268 -20.53 -25.66 -23.77
N ASN A 269 -20.21 -26.94 -23.55
CA ASN A 269 -20.39 -27.60 -22.26
C ASN A 269 -19.39 -27.09 -21.21
N THR A 270 -18.14 -26.85 -21.62
CA THR A 270 -17.10 -26.27 -20.74
C THR A 270 -17.51 -24.87 -20.28
N LEU A 271 -17.97 -24.03 -21.21
CA LEU A 271 -18.45 -22.68 -20.87
C LEU A 271 -19.66 -22.74 -19.91
N ARG A 272 -20.63 -23.62 -20.18
CA ARG A 272 -21.79 -23.81 -19.29
C ARG A 272 -21.37 -24.27 -17.89
N ALA A 273 -20.34 -25.11 -17.78
CA ALA A 273 -19.80 -25.55 -16.50
C ALA A 273 -19.17 -24.38 -15.71
N GLU A 274 -18.37 -23.54 -16.35
CA GLU A 274 -17.79 -22.34 -15.73
C GLU A 274 -18.86 -21.36 -15.26
N VAL A 275 -19.87 -21.09 -16.10
CA VAL A 275 -20.98 -20.21 -15.73
C VAL A 275 -21.82 -20.80 -14.60
N SER A 276 -22.05 -22.12 -14.60
CA SER A 276 -22.75 -22.81 -13.52
C SER A 276 -21.96 -22.72 -12.20
N HIS A 277 -20.64 -22.89 -12.26
CA HIS A 277 -19.77 -22.73 -11.10
C HIS A 277 -19.83 -21.30 -10.55
N LEU A 278 -19.67 -20.30 -11.41
CA LEU A 278 -19.76 -18.89 -11.03
C LEU A 278 -21.13 -18.57 -10.43
N ARG A 279 -22.23 -19.05 -11.02
CA ARG A 279 -23.58 -18.88 -10.48
C ARG A 279 -23.71 -19.40 -9.06
N ARG A 280 -23.15 -20.58 -8.76
CA ARG A 280 -23.17 -21.16 -7.43
C ARG A 280 -22.37 -20.33 -6.43
N VAL A 281 -21.20 -19.83 -6.85
CA VAL A 281 -20.35 -18.96 -6.00
C VAL A 281 -21.04 -17.63 -5.70
N LEU A 282 -21.79 -17.07 -6.65
CA LEU A 282 -22.55 -15.83 -6.49
C LEU A 282 -23.94 -16.02 -5.85
N GLY A 283 -24.22 -17.17 -5.24
CA GLY A 283 -25.51 -17.42 -4.59
C GLY A 283 -26.72 -17.41 -5.53
N GLY A 284 -26.54 -17.75 -6.80
CA GLY A 284 -27.60 -17.80 -7.80
C GLY A 284 -27.81 -16.50 -8.58
N ALA A 285 -26.97 -15.48 -8.41
CA ALA A 285 -27.14 -14.14 -8.99
C ALA A 285 -26.86 -14.03 -10.51
N LEU A 286 -27.15 -15.07 -11.30
CA LEU A 286 -26.99 -15.07 -12.76
C LEU A 286 -28.25 -15.56 -13.46
N ALA A 287 -28.78 -14.74 -14.37
CA ALA A 287 -29.98 -15.04 -15.15
C ALA A 287 -29.79 -16.27 -16.06
N ASN A 288 -30.92 -16.87 -16.46
CA ASN A 288 -30.95 -18.00 -17.37
C ASN A 288 -31.10 -17.52 -18.83
N ARG A 289 -30.49 -18.25 -19.77
CA ARG A 289 -30.55 -18.05 -21.24
C ARG A 289 -29.83 -16.80 -21.76
N ARG A 290 -30.02 -15.65 -21.12
CA ARG A 290 -29.11 -14.49 -21.21
C ARG A 290 -28.28 -14.46 -19.93
N TYR A 291 -26.97 -14.64 -20.07
CA TYR A 291 -26.05 -14.62 -18.95
C TYR A 291 -25.80 -13.17 -18.55
N ALA A 292 -26.57 -12.72 -17.56
CA ALA A 292 -26.52 -11.39 -16.97
C ALA A 292 -26.55 -11.52 -15.44
N LEU A 293 -25.95 -10.57 -14.73
CA LEU A 293 -26.08 -10.47 -13.28
C LEU A 293 -27.52 -10.06 -12.93
N THR A 294 -28.13 -10.76 -11.97
CA THR A 294 -29.49 -10.45 -11.49
C THR A 294 -29.48 -9.54 -10.27
N ARG A 295 -28.29 -9.17 -9.78
CA ARG A 295 -28.07 -8.23 -8.69
C ARG A 295 -27.06 -7.17 -9.13
N PRO A 296 -27.15 -5.94 -8.60
CA PRO A 296 -26.13 -4.93 -8.80
C PRO A 296 -24.75 -5.46 -8.37
N ILE A 297 -23.72 -5.04 -9.11
CA ILE A 297 -22.33 -5.31 -8.81
C ILE A 297 -21.61 -3.97 -8.67
N SER A 298 -20.82 -3.81 -7.61
CA SER A 298 -19.83 -2.72 -7.52
C SER A 298 -18.62 -3.13 -8.33
N CYS A 299 -18.20 -2.32 -9.31
CA CYS A 299 -17.05 -2.63 -10.14
C CYS A 299 -16.27 -1.35 -10.45
N ASP A 300 -14.98 -1.33 -10.13
CA ASP A 300 -14.08 -0.21 -10.37
C ASP A 300 -14.03 0.20 -11.85
N ALA A 301 -14.02 -0.75 -12.79
CA ALA A 301 -14.09 -0.45 -14.22
C ALA A 301 -15.43 0.19 -14.64
N VAL A 302 -16.55 -0.23 -14.02
CA VAL A 302 -17.88 0.36 -14.26
C VAL A 302 -17.97 1.77 -13.65
N GLU A 303 -17.36 1.99 -12.48
CA GLU A 303 -17.23 3.32 -11.87
C GLU A 303 -16.50 4.29 -12.80
N VAL A 304 -15.37 3.85 -13.39
CA VAL A 304 -14.63 4.65 -14.40
C VAL A 304 -15.50 4.94 -15.62
N LEU A 305 -16.19 3.94 -16.19
CA LEU A 305 -17.09 4.17 -17.33
C LEU A 305 -18.22 5.15 -17.00
N THR A 306 -18.75 5.10 -15.78
CA THR A 306 -19.82 6.00 -15.34
C THR A 306 -19.28 7.43 -15.24
N ALA A 307 -18.14 7.63 -14.59
CA ALA A 307 -17.48 8.94 -14.52
C ALA A 307 -17.18 9.52 -15.91
N LEU A 308 -16.71 8.69 -16.85
CA LEU A 308 -16.48 9.09 -18.24
C LEU A 308 -17.77 9.53 -18.94
N LYS A 309 -18.88 8.80 -18.75
CA LYS A 309 -20.19 9.15 -19.32
C LYS A 309 -20.74 10.45 -18.74
N ASP A 310 -20.47 10.70 -17.47
CA ASP A 310 -20.90 11.91 -16.76
C ASP A 310 -19.99 13.12 -17.02
N GLY A 311 -18.89 12.93 -17.78
CA GLY A 311 -17.91 13.97 -18.07
C GLY A 311 -16.97 14.29 -16.89
N ASP A 312 -16.97 13.47 -15.85
CA ASP A 312 -16.09 13.60 -14.69
C ASP A 312 -14.73 12.96 -14.96
N ALA A 313 -13.90 13.69 -15.71
CA ALA A 313 -12.54 13.27 -16.03
C ALA A 313 -11.67 13.09 -14.77
N ALA A 314 -11.92 13.86 -13.71
CA ALA A 314 -11.12 13.80 -12.49
C ALA A 314 -11.32 12.46 -11.78
N THR A 315 -12.57 12.06 -11.56
CA THR A 315 -12.90 10.76 -10.98
C THR A 315 -12.44 9.61 -11.88
N ALA A 316 -12.62 9.71 -13.20
CA ALA A 316 -12.19 8.68 -14.13
C ALA A 316 -10.67 8.41 -14.06
N VAL A 317 -9.85 9.46 -14.11
CA VAL A 317 -8.38 9.35 -14.04
C VAL A 317 -7.91 8.89 -12.65
N GLU A 318 -8.57 9.34 -11.58
CA GLU A 318 -8.24 8.91 -10.22
C GLU A 318 -8.51 7.41 -10.02
N ARG A 319 -9.67 6.94 -10.47
CA ARG A 319 -10.14 5.56 -10.29
C ARG A 319 -9.49 4.57 -11.27
N TYR A 320 -8.96 5.03 -12.39
CA TYR A 320 -8.24 4.18 -13.34
C TYR A 320 -6.85 3.78 -12.81
N THR A 321 -6.79 2.76 -11.94
CA THR A 321 -5.56 2.36 -11.26
C THR A 321 -4.61 1.50 -12.08
N GLY A 322 -5.04 1.01 -13.25
CA GLY A 322 -4.25 0.22 -14.17
C GLY A 322 -5.12 -0.50 -15.22
N PRO A 323 -4.50 -1.27 -16.13
CA PRO A 323 -5.24 -1.97 -17.19
C PRO A 323 -6.24 -2.97 -16.63
N LEU A 324 -7.39 -3.11 -17.30
CA LEU A 324 -8.41 -4.11 -16.96
C LEU A 324 -7.83 -5.53 -17.08
N LEU A 325 -7.75 -6.27 -15.96
CA LEU A 325 -7.25 -7.65 -15.86
C LEU A 325 -6.02 -7.89 -16.76
N PRO A 326 -4.85 -7.31 -16.47
CA PRO A 326 -3.75 -7.15 -17.43
C PRO A 326 -3.22 -8.47 -18.01
N ASP A 327 -3.31 -9.57 -17.26
CA ASP A 327 -2.83 -10.89 -17.68
C ASP A 327 -3.87 -11.70 -18.49
N SER A 328 -5.06 -11.13 -18.76
CA SER A 328 -6.13 -11.81 -19.50
C SER A 328 -5.94 -11.63 -21.00
N GLU A 329 -6.06 -12.73 -21.74
CA GLU A 329 -6.07 -12.79 -23.21
C GLU A 329 -7.47 -13.04 -23.78
N ALA A 330 -8.52 -12.94 -22.95
CA ALA A 330 -9.89 -13.11 -23.40
C ALA A 330 -10.28 -11.95 -24.33
N PRO A 331 -10.74 -12.20 -25.58
CA PRO A 331 -10.94 -11.13 -26.57
C PRO A 331 -11.85 -9.99 -26.10
N GLY A 332 -12.94 -10.30 -25.41
CA GLY A 332 -13.86 -9.31 -24.87
C GLY A 332 -13.25 -8.49 -23.73
N VAL A 333 -12.38 -9.08 -22.91
CA VAL A 333 -11.68 -8.37 -21.83
C VAL A 333 -10.62 -7.45 -22.42
N THR A 334 -9.85 -7.91 -23.42
CA THR A 334 -8.87 -7.10 -24.15
C THR A 334 -9.53 -5.93 -24.85
N ALA A 335 -10.66 -6.15 -25.54
CA ALA A 335 -11.42 -5.07 -26.19
C ALA A 335 -11.88 -4.00 -25.17
N TRP A 336 -12.41 -4.42 -24.02
CA TRP A 336 -12.79 -3.50 -22.95
C TRP A 336 -11.59 -2.78 -22.33
N ARG A 337 -10.44 -3.46 -22.18
CA ARG A 337 -9.19 -2.88 -21.67
C ARG A 337 -8.74 -1.74 -22.57
N GLU A 338 -8.65 -1.98 -23.87
CA GLU A 338 -8.25 -0.98 -24.87
C GLU A 338 -9.22 0.20 -24.88
N GLN A 339 -10.53 -0.08 -24.89
CA GLN A 339 -11.55 0.96 -24.89
C GLN A 339 -11.47 1.85 -23.65
N LEU A 340 -11.32 1.25 -22.46
CA LEU A 340 -11.18 1.97 -21.19
C LEU A 340 -9.91 2.84 -21.18
N GLU A 341 -8.78 2.27 -21.58
CA GLU A 341 -7.49 2.96 -21.61
C GLU A 341 -7.56 4.19 -22.51
N VAL A 342 -8.05 4.02 -23.75
CA VAL A 342 -8.23 5.14 -24.69
C VAL A 342 -9.21 6.17 -24.13
N ALA A 343 -10.35 5.76 -23.57
CA ALA A 343 -11.34 6.71 -23.07
C ALA A 343 -10.83 7.55 -21.89
N VAL A 344 -10.11 6.94 -20.94
CA VAL A 344 -9.50 7.65 -19.81
C VAL A 344 -8.38 8.59 -20.28
N ARG A 345 -7.56 8.13 -21.22
CA ARG A 345 -6.51 8.94 -21.85
C ARG A 345 -7.09 10.20 -22.50
N GLU A 346 -8.12 10.04 -23.33
CA GLU A 346 -8.78 11.15 -24.02
C GLU A 346 -9.44 12.12 -23.02
N ALA A 347 -10.05 11.61 -21.94
CA ALA A 347 -10.58 12.45 -20.88
C ALA A 347 -9.49 13.27 -20.17
N ALA A 348 -8.31 12.70 -19.95
CA ALA A 348 -7.16 13.42 -19.39
C ALA A 348 -6.63 14.51 -20.33
N LEU A 349 -6.59 14.25 -21.64
CA LEU A 349 -6.18 15.21 -22.66
C LEU A 349 -7.19 16.33 -22.88
N ALA A 350 -8.49 16.02 -22.80
CA ALA A 350 -9.56 17.01 -22.95
C ALA A 350 -9.67 17.95 -21.74
N SER A 351 -9.18 17.54 -20.57
CA SER A 351 -9.24 18.35 -19.36
C SER A 351 -8.24 19.51 -19.40
N PRO A 352 -8.66 20.73 -19.02
CA PRO A 352 -7.74 21.85 -18.83
C PRO A 352 -6.92 21.75 -17.54
N ASP A 353 -7.25 20.83 -16.63
CA ASP A 353 -6.50 20.63 -15.38
C ASP A 353 -5.23 19.79 -15.64
N PRO A 354 -4.02 20.39 -15.54
CA PRO A 354 -2.77 19.67 -15.75
C PRO A 354 -2.55 18.54 -14.74
N ALA A 355 -3.21 18.57 -13.58
CA ALA A 355 -3.07 17.50 -12.58
C ALA A 355 -3.56 16.15 -13.09
N LEU A 356 -4.57 16.13 -13.98
CA LEU A 356 -5.09 14.88 -14.54
C LEU A 356 -4.11 14.26 -15.53
N ALA A 357 -3.55 15.06 -16.43
CA ALA A 357 -2.53 14.60 -17.38
C ALA A 357 -1.26 14.12 -16.65
N LEU A 358 -0.82 14.84 -15.61
CA LEU A 358 0.31 14.41 -14.78
C LEU A 358 0.04 13.07 -14.09
N ARG A 359 -1.16 12.87 -13.52
CA ARG A 359 -1.55 11.64 -12.83
C ARG A 359 -1.71 10.46 -13.78
N TYR A 360 -2.27 10.67 -14.97
CA TYR A 360 -2.34 9.63 -16.00
C TYR A 360 -0.93 9.25 -16.49
N GLY A 361 -0.10 10.26 -16.78
CA GLY A 361 1.27 10.08 -17.26
C GLY A 361 2.23 9.43 -16.26
N GLU A 362 1.93 9.47 -14.96
CA GLU A 362 2.65 8.68 -13.94
C GLU A 362 2.62 7.18 -14.21
N ARG A 363 1.48 6.70 -14.74
CA ARG A 363 1.25 5.30 -15.04
C ARG A 363 1.63 4.94 -16.48
N HIS A 364 1.70 5.94 -17.36
CA HIS A 364 1.98 5.80 -18.79
C HIS A 364 3.20 6.65 -19.16
N PRO A 365 4.41 6.25 -18.73
CA PRO A 365 5.62 7.07 -18.89
C PRO A 365 6.00 7.32 -20.36
N PHE A 366 5.50 6.50 -21.28
CA PHE A 366 5.79 6.58 -22.72
C PHE A 366 4.70 7.30 -23.54
N ASP A 367 3.62 7.79 -22.90
CA ASP A 367 2.56 8.52 -23.61
C ASP A 367 2.99 9.97 -23.89
N LEU A 368 3.61 10.18 -25.05
CA LEU A 368 4.16 11.46 -25.47
C LEU A 368 3.15 12.61 -25.36
N GLN A 369 1.95 12.42 -25.90
CA GLN A 369 0.92 13.45 -25.99
C GLN A 369 0.42 13.88 -24.60
N ILE A 370 0.31 12.95 -23.66
CA ILE A 370 -0.05 13.26 -22.27
C ILE A 370 1.00 14.15 -21.61
N HIS A 371 2.28 13.84 -21.80
CA HIS A 371 3.37 14.64 -21.20
C HIS A 371 3.51 16.02 -21.87
N GLU A 372 3.29 16.11 -23.17
CA GLU A 372 3.21 17.37 -23.90
C GLU A 372 2.07 18.24 -23.38
N HIS A 373 0.87 17.67 -23.24
CA HIS A 373 -0.31 18.35 -22.71
C HIS A 373 -0.08 18.84 -21.28
N ALA A 374 0.42 17.98 -20.40
CA ALA A 374 0.76 18.33 -19.02
C ALA A 374 1.78 19.49 -18.97
N HIS A 375 2.84 19.44 -19.78
CA HIS A 375 3.85 20.50 -19.82
C HIS A 375 3.30 21.82 -20.38
N ALA A 376 2.44 21.77 -21.38
CA ALA A 376 1.82 22.96 -21.98
C ALA A 376 0.82 23.64 -21.04
N ALA A 377 0.02 22.86 -20.31
CA ALA A 377 -1.02 23.36 -19.41
C ALA A 377 -0.47 23.95 -18.08
N LEU A 378 0.77 23.62 -17.69
CA LEU A 378 1.39 24.16 -16.47
C LEU A 378 1.95 25.58 -16.67
N PRO A 379 1.77 26.52 -15.71
CA PRO A 379 2.43 27.82 -15.75
C PRO A 379 3.97 27.73 -15.73
N ALA A 380 4.66 28.75 -16.27
CA ALA A 380 6.12 28.76 -16.39
C ALA A 380 6.88 28.64 -15.05
N GLY A 381 6.27 29.06 -13.93
CA GLY A 381 6.83 28.97 -12.59
C GLY A 381 6.41 27.75 -11.78
N ASP A 382 5.60 26.84 -12.35
CA ASP A 382 5.12 25.66 -11.60
C ASP A 382 6.24 24.62 -11.46
N PRO A 383 6.60 24.19 -10.24
CA PRO A 383 7.68 23.23 -10.02
C PRO A 383 7.42 21.87 -10.69
N ARG A 384 6.15 21.50 -10.92
CA ARG A 384 5.78 20.24 -11.61
C ARG A 384 6.17 20.25 -13.08
N ARG A 385 6.44 21.42 -13.67
CA ARG A 385 6.84 21.56 -15.07
C ARG A 385 8.18 20.87 -15.36
N ALA A 386 9.10 20.85 -14.39
CA ALA A 386 10.36 20.12 -14.50
C ALA A 386 10.14 18.60 -14.60
N LEU A 387 9.18 18.06 -13.83
CA LEU A 387 8.80 16.65 -13.88
C LEU A 387 8.14 16.29 -15.22
N ALA A 388 7.20 17.12 -15.68
CA ALA A 388 6.56 16.94 -16.99
C ALA A 388 7.59 16.95 -18.14
N ALA A 389 8.54 17.90 -18.12
CA ALA A 389 9.60 17.98 -19.12
C ALA A 389 10.55 16.77 -19.09
N ALA A 390 10.85 16.24 -17.91
CA ALA A 390 11.67 15.03 -17.78
C ALA A 390 10.98 13.80 -18.39
N ARG A 391 9.68 13.60 -18.08
CA ARG A 391 8.89 12.50 -18.67
C ARG A 391 8.71 12.64 -20.17
N LEU A 392 8.44 13.85 -20.66
CA LEU A 392 8.37 14.15 -22.08
C LEU A 392 9.66 13.75 -22.82
N ARG A 393 10.83 14.07 -22.25
CA ARG A 393 12.12 13.66 -22.84
C ARG A 393 12.35 12.16 -22.82
N LEU A 394 11.81 11.44 -21.83
CA LEU A 394 11.89 9.98 -21.77
C LEU A 394 11.01 9.36 -22.85
N ALA A 395 9.76 9.82 -22.99
CA ALA A 395 8.83 9.34 -24.02
C ALA A 395 9.32 9.58 -25.46
N LEU A 396 10.20 10.56 -25.69
CA LEU A 396 10.83 10.82 -27.01
C LEU A 396 12.00 9.88 -27.35
N ARG A 397 12.46 9.04 -26.41
CA ARG A 397 13.63 8.16 -26.60
C ARG A 397 13.27 6.72 -26.97
N ASP A 398 12.02 6.33 -26.78
CA ASP A 398 11.43 5.06 -27.23
C ASP A 398 10.63 5.31 -28.52
#